data_AF-A0A521KFE2-F1
#
_entry.id   AF-A0A521KFE2-F1
#
_cell.length_a   1.000
_cell.length_b   1.000
_cell.length_c   1.000
_cell.angle_alpha   90.00
_cell.angle_beta   90.00
_cell.angle_gamma   90.00
#
_symmetry.space_group_name_H-M   'P 1'
#
loop_
_entity.id
_entity.type
_entity.pdbx_description
1 polymer ?
#
loop_
_entity_poly.entity_id
_entity_poly.type
_entity_poly.pdbx_seq_one_letter_code
_entity_poly.pdbx_strand_id
1 'polypeptide(L)'
;MTSAPRARTSRMPVRVLALAAGALVALVLLELGLRIAADSIAPQRRAGDDAAAAGERRILCFGDSNTYGIHLEAHESYPAQLQQLLDCAPSNPWRVVNLGFPGMNSAEVRADFARDLDRFRPEIAIVWIGINDTWSRARAELWDLPDREPGSVEPNAL
;
A
#
# COMPACT_ATOMS: atom_id res chain seq x y z
N MET A 1 22.24 37.37 59.71
CA MET A 1 21.30 37.81 58.66
C MET A 1 21.78 37.21 57.34
N THR A 2 21.14 36.11 56.90
CA THR A 2 20.18 36.02 55.76
C THR A 2 20.88 36.20 54.40
N SER A 3 20.84 35.27 53.45
CA SER A 3 19.67 34.62 52.85
C SER A 3 20.11 33.45 51.94
N ALA A 4 19.34 32.35 51.91
CA ALA A 4 19.55 31.22 51.00
C ALA A 4 18.82 31.43 49.65
N PRO A 5 19.37 30.99 48.50
CA PRO A 5 18.75 31.19 47.20
C PRO A 5 17.54 30.25 47.04
N ARG A 6 16.34 30.82 46.88
CA ARG A 6 15.13 30.05 46.54
C ARG A 6 15.23 29.53 45.10
N ALA A 7 15.28 28.20 44.94
CA ALA A 7 15.12 27.54 43.65
C ALA A 7 13.74 27.88 43.07
N ARG A 8 13.74 28.62 41.97
CA ARG A 8 12.55 29.10 41.29
C ARG A 8 12.04 27.98 40.38
N THR A 9 11.24 27.07 40.93
CA THR A 9 10.55 26.05 40.11
C THR A 9 9.58 26.77 39.18
N SER A 10 9.87 26.83 37.89
CA SER A 10 8.97 27.38 36.88
C SER A 10 7.77 26.45 36.72
N ARG A 11 6.70 26.70 37.47
CA ARG A 11 5.41 26.05 37.21
C ARG A 11 4.91 26.59 35.88
N MET A 12 4.85 25.75 34.85
CA MET A 12 4.19 26.13 33.60
C MET A 12 2.75 26.57 33.93
N PRO A 13 2.29 27.70 33.40
CA PRO A 13 0.93 28.16 33.68
C PRO A 13 -0.06 27.09 33.16
N VAL A 14 -1.05 26.74 33.96
CA VAL A 14 -2.07 25.71 33.66
C VAL A 14 -2.69 25.89 32.26
N ARG A 15 -2.80 27.13 31.79
CA ARG A 15 -3.25 27.47 30.43
C ARG A 15 -2.36 26.88 29.32
N VAL A 16 -1.03 26.89 29.50
CA VAL A 16 -0.08 26.31 28.53
C VAL A 16 -0.23 24.79 28.51
N LEU A 17 -0.41 24.15 29.68
CA LEU A 17 -0.66 22.71 29.76
C LEU A 17 -2.00 22.32 29.09
N ALA A 18 -3.06 23.11 29.31
CA ALA A 18 -4.35 22.87 28.69
C ALA A 18 -4.32 23.03 27.16
N LEU A 19 -3.61 24.06 26.65
CA LEU A 19 -3.43 24.25 25.21
C LEU A 19 -2.60 23.12 24.58
N ALA A 20 -1.52 22.68 25.24
CA ALA A 20 -0.71 21.56 24.76
C ALA A 20 -1.50 20.25 24.74
N ALA A 21 -2.31 19.98 25.77
CA ALA A 21 -3.19 18.81 25.81
C ALA A 21 -4.25 18.86 24.71
N GLY A 22 -4.88 20.03 24.49
CA GLY A 22 -5.85 20.22 23.41
C GLY A 22 -5.23 20.00 22.02
N ALA A 23 -4.03 20.54 21.78
CA ALA A 23 -3.29 20.32 20.54
C ALA A 23 -2.94 18.83 20.33
N LEU A 24 -2.50 18.14 21.40
CA LEU A 24 -2.23 16.71 21.34
C LEU A 24 -3.49 15.90 20.98
N VAL A 25 -4.62 16.19 21.62
CA VAL A 25 -5.90 15.54 21.32
C VAL A 25 -6.31 15.80 19.87
N ALA A 26 -6.17 17.03 19.38
CA ALA A 26 -6.48 17.37 18.00
C ALA A 26 -5.59 16.60 17.00
N LEU A 27 -4.29 16.47 17.28
CA LEU A 27 -3.37 15.68 16.45
C LEU A 27 -3.71 14.19 16.45
N VAL A 28 -4.07 13.63 17.61
CA VAL A 28 -4.50 12.22 17.71
C VAL A 28 -5.79 11.98 16.93
N LEU A 29 -6.77 12.89 17.04
CA LEU A 29 -8.02 12.79 16.29
C LEU A 29 -7.79 12.95 14.79
N LEU A 30 -6.88 13.85 14.38
CA LEU A 30 -6.50 14.02 12.98
C LEU A 30 -5.84 12.77 12.43
N GLU A 31 -4.85 12.21 13.14
CA GLU A 31 -4.17 10.96 12.75
C GLU A 31 -5.16 9.80 12.64
N LEU A 32 -6.06 9.64 13.62
CA LEU A 32 -7.07 8.59 13.58
C LEU A 32 -8.04 8.79 12.40
N GLY A 33 -8.44 10.04 12.15
CA GLY A 33 -9.25 10.39 10.99
C GLY A 33 -8.54 10.06 9.66
N LEU A 34 -7.25 10.39 9.56
CA LEU A 34 -6.42 10.07 8.39
C LEU A 34 -6.24 8.56 8.20
N ARG A 35 -6.05 7.79 9.27
CA ARG A 35 -5.97 6.31 9.19
C ARG A 35 -7.27 5.69 8.73
N ILE A 36 -8.40 6.10 9.31
CA ILE A 36 -9.72 5.60 8.90
C ILE A 36 -10.00 5.98 7.43
N ALA A 37 -9.69 7.23 7.05
CA ALA A 37 -9.82 7.66 5.66
C ALA A 37 -8.91 6.83 4.74
N ALA A 38 -7.65 6.62 5.13
CA ALA A 38 -6.71 5.80 4.39
C ALA A 38 -7.19 4.35 4.26
N ASP A 39 -7.74 3.71 5.28
CA ASP A 39 -8.27 2.34 5.18
C ASP A 39 -9.55 2.28 4.33
N SER A 40 -10.35 3.35 4.32
CA SER A 40 -11.56 3.45 3.49
C SER A 40 -11.28 3.78 2.01
N ILE A 41 -10.14 4.42 1.73
CA ILE A 41 -9.68 4.83 0.40
C ILE A 41 -8.59 3.88 -0.13
N ALA A 42 -7.91 3.15 0.76
CA ALA A 42 -6.94 2.09 0.47
C ALA A 42 -7.64 1.22 -0.54
N PRO A 43 -7.20 1.24 -1.80
CA PRO A 43 -8.12 0.86 -2.82
C PRO A 43 -8.49 -0.58 -2.60
N GLN A 44 -9.73 -0.85 -2.94
CA GLN A 44 -10.00 -1.99 -3.78
C GLN A 44 -8.89 -2.02 -4.82
N ARG A 45 -7.78 -2.74 -4.55
CA ARG A 45 -6.85 -3.16 -5.58
C ARG A 45 -7.81 -3.64 -6.67
N ARG A 46 -7.64 -3.17 -7.90
CA ARG A 46 -8.50 -3.57 -9.01
C ARG A 46 -8.36 -5.08 -9.33
N ALA A 47 -7.77 -5.84 -8.40
CA ALA A 47 -7.93 -7.25 -8.24
C ALA A 47 -9.41 -7.60 -8.25
N GLY A 48 -9.82 -8.28 -9.33
CA GLY A 48 -11.08 -9.00 -9.33
C GLY A 48 -11.08 -10.11 -8.28
N ASP A 49 -12.23 -10.77 -8.15
CA ASP A 49 -12.50 -11.80 -7.15
C ASP A 49 -11.34 -12.81 -6.95
N ASP A 50 -11.10 -13.16 -5.68
CA ASP A 50 -9.99 -14.05 -5.29
C ASP A 50 -10.20 -15.50 -5.74
N ALA A 51 -11.46 -15.94 -5.86
CA ALA A 51 -11.80 -17.30 -6.24
C ALA A 51 -11.74 -17.48 -7.76
N ALA A 52 -10.75 -18.24 -8.25
CA ALA A 52 -10.72 -18.66 -9.66
C ALA A 52 -11.93 -19.53 -9.95
N ALA A 53 -12.63 -19.24 -11.04
CA ALA A 53 -13.55 -20.20 -11.63
C ALA A 53 -12.78 -21.44 -12.12
N ALA A 54 -13.44 -22.60 -12.15
CA ALA A 54 -12.82 -23.82 -12.64
C ALA A 54 -12.37 -23.65 -14.11
N GLY A 55 -11.07 -23.82 -14.37
CA GLY A 55 -10.47 -23.63 -15.70
C GLY A 55 -10.03 -22.20 -16.02
N GLU A 56 -10.19 -21.24 -15.10
CA GLU A 56 -9.65 -19.88 -15.22
C GLU A 56 -8.13 -19.88 -15.09
N ARG A 57 -7.45 -19.12 -15.95
CA ARG A 57 -6.01 -18.86 -15.91
C ARG A 57 -5.80 -17.38 -15.62
N ARG A 58 -4.82 -17.01 -14.80
CA ARG A 58 -4.64 -15.63 -14.34
C ARG A 58 -3.36 -14.97 -14.83
N ILE A 59 -3.50 -13.70 -15.17
CA ILE A 59 -2.40 -12.77 -15.44
C ILE A 59 -2.44 -11.70 -14.34
N LEU A 60 -1.40 -11.58 -13.54
CA LEU A 60 -1.27 -10.47 -12.57
C LEU A 60 -0.50 -9.32 -13.21
N CYS A 61 -1.03 -8.11 -13.09
CA CYS A 61 -0.35 -6.88 -13.48
C CYS A 61 0.07 -6.11 -12.23
N PHE A 62 1.35 -6.17 -11.87
CA PHE A 62 1.96 -5.39 -10.79
C PHE A 62 2.46 -4.06 -11.32
N GLY A 63 2.34 -3.01 -10.51
CA GLY A 63 2.95 -1.73 -10.85
C GLY A 63 2.45 -0.56 -10.03
N ASP A 64 2.67 0.63 -10.58
CA ASP A 64 2.34 1.89 -9.95
C ASP A 64 1.04 2.51 -10.51
N SER A 65 0.97 3.83 -10.51
CA SER A 65 -0.09 4.64 -11.13
C SER A 65 -0.36 4.30 -12.60
N ASN A 66 0.67 3.88 -13.36
CA ASN A 66 0.53 3.52 -14.78
C ASN A 66 -0.26 2.21 -14.94
N THR A 67 0.05 1.22 -14.10
CA THR A 67 -0.69 -0.06 -14.05
C THR A 67 -2.07 0.13 -13.45
N TYR A 68 -2.18 0.93 -12.39
CA TYR A 68 -3.47 1.29 -11.82
C TYR A 68 -4.36 1.95 -12.88
N GLY A 69 -3.83 2.86 -13.70
CA GLY A 69 -4.60 3.70 -14.62
C GLY A 69 -5.11 4.96 -13.92
N ILE A 70 -4.21 5.70 -13.25
CA ILE A 70 -4.58 6.98 -12.61
C ILE A 70 -5.08 7.97 -13.68
N HIS A 71 -6.12 8.74 -13.34
CA HIS A 71 -6.83 9.64 -14.27
C HIS A 71 -7.60 8.96 -15.41
N LEU A 72 -7.69 7.63 -15.41
CA LEU A 72 -8.51 6.86 -16.34
C LEU A 72 -9.69 6.21 -15.61
N GLU A 73 -10.75 5.95 -16.36
CA GLU A 73 -11.80 5.05 -15.93
C GLU A 73 -11.24 3.63 -15.74
N ALA A 74 -11.91 2.79 -14.96
CA ALA A 74 -11.39 1.46 -14.64
C ALA A 74 -11.13 0.60 -15.89
N HIS A 75 -12.04 0.67 -16.88
CA HIS A 75 -11.92 0.01 -18.17
C HIS A 75 -10.86 0.64 -19.09
N GLU A 76 -10.45 1.88 -18.77
CA GLU A 76 -9.38 2.70 -19.36
C GLU A 76 -7.98 2.07 -19.26
N SER A 77 -7.75 1.40 -18.13
CA SER A 77 -6.41 0.94 -17.74
C SER A 77 -5.86 -0.15 -18.67
N TYR A 78 -4.55 -0.19 -18.88
CA TYR A 78 -3.94 -1.20 -19.75
C TYR A 78 -4.28 -2.64 -19.35
N PRO A 79 -4.38 -3.02 -18.05
CA PRO A 79 -4.81 -4.37 -17.68
C PRO A 79 -6.26 -4.66 -18.09
N ALA A 80 -7.14 -3.66 -18.02
CA ALA A 80 -8.52 -3.81 -18.48
C ALA A 80 -8.61 -3.90 -20.01
N GLN A 81 -7.82 -3.10 -20.74
CA GLN A 81 -7.69 -3.22 -22.19
C GLN A 81 -7.14 -4.60 -22.59
N LEU A 82 -6.16 -5.13 -21.85
CA LEU A 82 -5.65 -6.48 -22.05
C LEU A 82 -6.75 -7.54 -21.85
N GLN A 83 -7.56 -7.42 -20.79
CA GLN A 83 -8.72 -8.30 -20.59
C GLN A 83 -9.67 -8.26 -21.79
N GLN A 84 -10.05 -7.06 -22.24
CA GLN A 84 -10.97 -6.88 -23.38
C GLN A 84 -10.43 -7.52 -24.67
N LEU A 85 -9.12 -7.41 -24.92
CA LEU A 85 -8.47 -8.05 -26.07
C LEU A 85 -8.47 -9.58 -25.95
N LEU A 86 -8.25 -10.12 -24.75
CA LEU A 86 -8.30 -11.56 -24.51
C LEU A 86 -9.73 -12.11 -24.63
N ASP A 87 -10.73 -11.35 -24.20
CA ASP A 87 -12.14 -11.73 -24.28
C ASP A 87 -12.66 -11.86 -25.72
N CYS A 88 -11.96 -11.25 -26.68
CA CYS A 88 -12.25 -11.43 -28.11
C CYS A 88 -11.86 -12.81 -28.64
N ALA A 89 -11.03 -13.57 -27.92
CA ALA A 89 -10.65 -14.92 -28.31
C ALA A 89 -11.74 -15.94 -27.91
N PRO A 90 -12.16 -16.84 -28.83
CA PRO A 90 -13.10 -17.91 -28.49
C PRO A 90 -12.58 -18.79 -27.35
N SER A 91 -13.43 -19.07 -26.37
CA SER A 91 -13.09 -19.91 -25.19
C SER A 91 -11.92 -19.39 -24.36
N ASN A 92 -11.75 -18.05 -24.25
CA ASN A 92 -10.71 -17.43 -23.45
C ASN A 92 -10.82 -17.83 -21.96
N PRO A 93 -9.82 -18.53 -21.39
CA PRO A 93 -9.80 -18.84 -19.96
C PRO A 93 -9.16 -17.72 -19.12
N TRP A 94 -8.64 -16.67 -19.75
CA TRP A 94 -7.76 -15.70 -19.09
C TRP A 94 -8.52 -14.63 -18.32
N ARG A 95 -8.10 -14.44 -17.06
CA ARG A 95 -8.48 -13.34 -16.19
C ARG A 95 -7.27 -12.47 -15.87
N VAL A 96 -7.38 -11.17 -16.16
CA VAL A 96 -6.36 -10.16 -15.85
C VAL A 96 -6.72 -9.49 -14.53
N VAL A 97 -5.76 -9.47 -13.61
CA VAL A 97 -5.90 -8.93 -12.26
C VAL A 97 -4.97 -7.72 -12.15
N ASN A 98 -5.54 -6.54 -11.90
CA ASN A 98 -4.77 -5.31 -11.78
C ASN A 98 -4.38 -5.06 -10.31
N LEU A 99 -3.10 -5.27 -10.01
CA LEU A 99 -2.49 -5.03 -8.70
C LEU A 99 -1.69 -3.72 -8.66
N GLY A 100 -1.85 -2.84 -9.65
CA GLY A 100 -1.21 -1.54 -9.66
C GLY A 100 -1.77 -0.63 -8.58
N PHE A 101 -0.91 0.22 -7.98
CA PHE A 101 -1.34 1.24 -7.04
C PHE A 101 -0.53 2.53 -7.17
N PRO A 102 -1.16 3.73 -7.21
CA PRO A 102 -0.43 4.99 -7.33
C PRO A 102 0.61 5.20 -6.23
N GLY A 103 1.81 5.64 -6.62
CA GLY A 103 2.91 5.91 -5.68
C GLY A 103 3.66 4.66 -5.21
N MET A 104 3.18 3.46 -5.53
CA MET A 104 3.87 2.20 -5.18
C MET A 104 5.26 2.18 -5.82
N ASN A 105 6.26 1.75 -5.06
CA ASN A 105 7.62 1.50 -5.55
C ASN A 105 7.91 -0.01 -5.69
N SER A 106 9.07 -0.33 -6.25
CA SER A 106 9.50 -1.71 -6.44
C SER A 106 9.73 -2.50 -5.14
N ALA A 107 10.09 -1.83 -4.04
CA ALA A 107 10.29 -2.46 -2.73
C ALA A 107 8.96 -2.99 -2.17
N GLU A 108 7.89 -2.21 -2.32
CA GLU A 108 6.53 -2.57 -1.96
C GLU A 108 6.02 -3.76 -2.79
N VAL A 109 6.20 -3.71 -4.12
CA VAL A 109 5.86 -4.85 -5.00
C VAL A 109 6.59 -6.10 -4.56
N ARG A 110 7.89 -6.01 -4.29
CA ARG A 110 8.72 -7.15 -3.85
C ARG A 110 8.23 -7.75 -2.53
N ALA A 111 7.81 -6.92 -1.59
CA ALA A 111 7.31 -7.36 -0.29
C ALA A 111 6.05 -8.23 -0.40
N ASP A 112 5.20 -7.88 -1.36
CA ASP A 112 3.89 -8.47 -1.55
C ASP A 112 3.87 -9.58 -2.59
N PHE A 113 4.89 -9.64 -3.44
CA PHE A 113 4.94 -10.48 -4.64
C PHE A 113 4.66 -11.96 -4.33
N ALA A 114 5.40 -12.56 -3.39
CA ALA A 114 5.24 -13.97 -3.05
C ALA A 114 3.84 -14.29 -2.52
N ARG A 115 3.31 -13.43 -1.63
CA ARG A 115 1.96 -13.56 -1.09
C ARG A 115 0.91 -13.46 -2.20
N ASP A 116 1.06 -12.53 -3.13
CA ASP A 116 0.11 -12.34 -4.22
C ASP A 116 0.21 -13.50 -5.25
N LEU A 117 1.40 -14.05 -5.51
CA LEU A 117 1.57 -15.26 -6.31
C LEU A 117 0.90 -16.48 -5.66
N ASP A 118 1.06 -16.66 -4.36
CA ASP A 118 0.42 -17.76 -3.62
C ASP A 118 -1.10 -17.59 -3.56
N ARG A 119 -1.58 -16.36 -3.37
CA ARG A 119 -3.02 -16.03 -3.31
C ARG A 119 -3.73 -16.25 -4.64
N PHE A 120 -3.17 -15.72 -5.73
CA PHE A 120 -3.86 -15.71 -7.03
C PHE A 120 -3.44 -16.87 -7.95
N ARG A 121 -2.32 -17.55 -7.65
CA ARG A 121 -1.77 -18.67 -8.43
C ARG A 121 -1.73 -18.39 -9.95
N PRO A 122 -1.13 -17.27 -10.39
CA PRO A 122 -1.15 -16.91 -11.81
C PRO A 122 -0.18 -17.73 -12.64
N GLU A 123 -0.46 -17.84 -13.93
CA GLU A 123 0.48 -18.37 -14.92
C GLU A 123 1.41 -17.29 -15.47
N ILE A 124 0.98 -16.03 -15.44
CA ILE A 124 1.75 -14.90 -15.96
C ILE A 124 1.74 -13.76 -14.93
N ALA A 125 2.91 -13.18 -14.69
CA ALA A 125 3.06 -11.93 -13.96
C ALA A 125 3.68 -10.88 -14.89
N ILE A 126 3.02 -9.74 -15.04
CA ILE A 126 3.50 -8.54 -15.72
C ILE A 126 3.91 -7.56 -14.62
N VAL A 127 5.14 -7.09 -14.65
CA VAL A 127 5.66 -6.13 -13.66
C VAL A 127 6.10 -4.87 -14.39
N TRP A 128 5.42 -3.76 -14.12
CA TRP A 128 5.79 -2.44 -14.63
C TRP A 128 5.89 -1.46 -13.46
N ILE A 129 7.12 -1.30 -12.95
CA ILE A 129 7.42 -0.53 -11.73
C ILE A 129 8.80 0.12 -11.87
N GLY A 130 9.05 1.18 -11.10
CA GLY A 130 10.39 1.78 -10.98
C GLY A 130 10.40 3.30 -10.94
N ILE A 131 9.39 3.97 -11.50
CA ILE A 131 9.37 5.44 -11.57
C ILE A 131 9.30 6.09 -10.17
N ASN A 132 8.71 5.39 -9.21
CA ASN A 132 8.54 5.87 -7.85
C ASN A 132 9.70 5.56 -6.92
N ASP A 133 10.63 4.69 -7.33
CA ASP A 133 11.73 4.22 -6.48
C ASP A 133 12.64 5.36 -5.98
N THR A 134 12.73 6.43 -6.76
CA THR A 134 13.58 7.58 -6.46
C THR A 134 12.99 8.53 -5.41
N TRP A 135 11.66 8.53 -5.23
CA TRP A 135 10.97 9.53 -4.40
C TRP A 135 10.00 8.95 -3.38
N SER A 136 9.40 7.80 -3.65
CA SER A 136 8.55 7.09 -2.70
C SER A 136 9.42 6.35 -1.70
N ARG A 137 9.48 6.86 -0.47
CA ARG A 137 10.21 6.25 0.65
C ARG A 137 9.38 5.20 1.40
N ALA A 138 8.14 4.97 1.00
CA ALA A 138 7.29 3.96 1.62
C ALA A 138 7.93 2.59 1.48
N ARG A 139 8.23 1.93 2.59
CA ARG A 139 8.85 0.59 2.61
C ARG A 139 10.17 0.50 1.82
N ALA A 140 10.84 1.62 1.58
CA ALA A 140 12.09 1.65 0.83
C ALA A 140 13.21 0.90 1.56
N GLU A 141 13.14 0.84 2.89
CA GLU A 141 14.02 0.04 3.75
C GLU A 141 13.98 -1.46 3.41
N LEU A 142 12.93 -1.93 2.73
CA LEU A 142 12.89 -3.31 2.29
C LEU A 142 14.00 -3.58 1.28
N TRP A 143 14.42 -2.62 0.45
CA TRP A 143 15.53 -2.84 -0.49
C TRP A 143 16.82 -3.32 0.19
N ASP A 144 17.05 -2.90 1.43
CA ASP A 144 18.22 -3.28 2.21
C ASP A 144 18.10 -4.66 2.86
N LEU A 145 16.89 -5.24 2.90
CA LEU A 145 16.68 -6.59 3.41
C LEU A 145 17.11 -7.62 2.36
N PRO A 146 17.77 -8.72 2.78
CA PRO A 146 18.12 -9.80 1.88
C PRO A 146 16.85 -10.42 1.27
N ASP A 147 17.01 -10.99 0.08
CA ASP A 147 15.95 -11.77 -0.55
C ASP A 147 15.51 -12.89 0.39
N ARG A 148 14.19 -13.10 0.46
CA ARG A 148 13.63 -14.19 1.26
C ARG A 148 13.90 -15.51 0.57
N GLU A 149 14.45 -16.46 1.33
CA GLU A 149 14.49 -17.85 0.90
C GLU A 149 13.04 -18.36 0.69
N PRO A 150 12.77 -19.07 -0.42
CA PRO A 150 11.45 -19.64 -0.67
C PRO A 150 10.97 -20.49 0.52
N GLY A 151 9.83 -20.13 1.12
CA GLY A 151 9.20 -20.86 2.23
C GLY A 151 9.41 -20.27 3.62
N SER A 152 10.12 -19.14 3.78
CA SER A 152 10.17 -18.44 5.06
C SER A 152 8.84 -17.71 5.32
N VAL A 153 8.04 -18.21 6.28
CA VAL A 153 6.82 -17.54 6.76
C VAL A 153 7.22 -16.31 7.58
N GLU A 154 6.56 -15.17 7.35
CA GLU A 154 6.75 -14.01 8.23
C GLU A 154 6.27 -14.31 9.65
N PRO A 155 7.08 -14.01 10.68
CA PRO A 155 6.55 -13.85 12.02
C PRO A 155 5.75 -12.53 12.06
N ASN A 156 4.42 -12.64 11.99
CA ASN A 156 3.41 -11.57 12.12
C ASN A 156 3.32 -10.54 10.98
N ALA A 157 2.45 -10.84 10.02
CA ALA A 157 1.59 -9.82 9.44
C ALA A 157 0.47 -9.50 10.45
N LEU A 158 0.69 -8.46 11.26
CA LEU A 158 -0.37 -7.75 12.01
C LEU A 158 -0.76 -6.50 11.23
#